data_AF-A0A834IV78-F1
#
_entry.id   AF-A0A834IV78-F1
#
_cell.length_a   1.000
_cell.length_b   1.000
_cell.length_c   1.000
_cell.angle_alpha   90.00
_cell.angle_beta   90.00
_cell.angle_gamma   90.00
#
_symmetry.space_group_name_H-M   'P 1'
#
loop_
_entity.id
_entity.type
_entity.pdbx_description
1 polymer ?
#
loop_
_entity_poly.entity_id
_entity_poly.type
_entity_poly.pdbx_seq_one_letter_code
_entity_poly.pdbx_strand_id
1 'polypeptide(L)'
;MANFPEIDQQKSFKYLVEVETVGQDILTLKDEKLELSNAQNKFREALRALEQSDDRNSWIKLGSLYVQRPTEECKTILRREINKAEDALKDLHEEIRSKVHKLRDLEHEPRLEGFTLKPISVAEAKALHKGFGSY
;
A
#
# COMPACT_ATOMS: atom_id res chain seq x y z
N MET A 1 48.80 20.08 -12.02
CA MET A 1 47.47 20.43 -12.58
C MET A 1 46.90 19.21 -13.26
N ALA A 2 45.58 19.01 -13.14
CA ALA A 2 44.75 17.88 -13.59
C ALA A 2 44.58 16.70 -12.60
N ASN A 3 43.66 16.86 -11.63
CA ASN A 3 43.06 15.78 -10.84
C ASN A 3 41.60 15.53 -11.29
N PHE A 4 41.34 15.63 -12.59
CA PHE A 4 39.99 15.59 -13.16
C PHE A 4 39.28 14.21 -13.17
N PRO A 5 39.94 13.04 -13.32
CA PRO A 5 39.22 11.77 -13.38
C PRO A 5 38.66 11.31 -12.02
N GLU A 6 39.35 11.59 -10.91
CA GLU A 6 38.85 11.22 -9.56
C GLU A 6 37.57 11.99 -9.18
N ILE A 7 37.47 13.27 -9.54
CA ILE A 7 36.32 14.11 -9.21
C ILE A 7 35.06 13.66 -9.96
N ASP A 8 35.21 13.23 -11.21
CA ASP A 8 34.10 12.75 -12.05
C ASP A 8 33.60 11.37 -11.59
N GLN A 9 34.52 10.50 -11.17
CA GLN A 9 34.20 9.21 -10.55
C GLN A 9 33.44 9.39 -9.22
N GLN A 10 33.87 10.34 -8.37
CA GLN A 10 33.19 10.62 -7.10
C GLN A 10 31.77 11.15 -7.30
N LYS A 11 31.55 12.01 -8.30
CA LYS A 11 30.21 12.50 -8.65
C LYS A 11 29.31 11.39 -9.16
N SER A 12 29.83 10.55 -10.05
CA SER A 12 29.10 9.40 -10.59
C SER A 12 28.72 8.40 -9.50
N PHE A 13 29.64 8.11 -8.58
CA PHE A 13 29.37 7.22 -7.45
C PHE A 13 28.31 7.81 -6.52
N LYS A 14 28.40 9.11 -6.19
CA LYS A 14 27.41 9.79 -5.35
C LYS A 14 26.01 9.73 -5.98
N TYR A 15 25.92 9.99 -7.29
CA TYR A 15 24.68 9.88 -8.03
C TYR A 15 24.07 8.47 -7.96
N LEU A 16 24.88 7.44 -8.23
CA LEU A 16 24.43 6.04 -8.17
C LEU A 16 23.93 5.67 -6.77
N VAL A 17 24.63 6.10 -5.71
CA VAL A 17 24.20 5.86 -4.33
C VAL A 17 22.85 6.54 -4.03
N GLU A 18 22.65 7.77 -4.49
CA GLU A 18 21.39 8.50 -4.30
C GLU A 18 20.21 7.81 -5.01
N VAL A 19 20.42 7.38 -6.26
CA VAL A 19 19.42 6.62 -7.04
C VAL A 19 19.11 5.28 -6.39
N GLU A 20 20.14 4.50 -6.04
CA GLU A 20 20.00 3.17 -5.45
C GLU A 20 19.29 3.22 -4.09
N THR A 21 19.60 4.22 -3.26
CA THR A 21 18.93 4.40 -1.96
C THR A 21 17.43 4.62 -2.14
N VAL A 22 17.04 5.47 -3.09
CA VAL A 22 15.62 5.71 -3.37
C VAL A 22 14.95 4.47 -3.98
N GLY A 23 15.66 3.76 -4.86
CA GLY A 23 15.19 2.49 -5.42
C GLY A 23 14.92 1.43 -4.35
N GLN A 24 15.87 1.23 -3.44
CA GLN A 24 15.76 0.28 -2.33
C GLN A 24 14.60 0.64 -1.38
N ASP A 25 14.41 1.92 -1.06
CA ASP A 25 13.27 2.38 -0.27
C ASP A 25 11.94 2.01 -0.94
N ILE A 26 11.81 2.26 -2.26
CA ILE A 26 10.59 1.94 -3.01
C ILE A 26 10.29 0.43 -2.98
N LEU A 27 11.32 -0.41 -3.14
CA LEU A 27 11.16 -1.86 -3.07
C LEU A 27 10.71 -2.30 -1.68
N THR A 28 11.33 -1.77 -0.63
CA THR A 28 10.98 -2.08 0.76
C THR A 28 9.53 -1.71 1.07
N LEU A 29 9.08 -0.52 0.66
CA LEU A 29 7.69 -0.08 0.84
C LEU A 29 6.70 -0.94 0.05
N LYS A 30 7.09 -1.44 -1.14
CA LYS A 30 6.24 -2.34 -1.92
C LYS A 30 6.07 -3.69 -1.24
N ASP A 31 7.12 -4.22 -0.64
CA ASP A 31 7.07 -5.47 0.11
C ASP A 31 6.17 -5.32 1.35
N GLU A 32 6.34 -4.23 2.12
CA GLU A 32 5.46 -3.90 3.24
C GLU A 32 3.99 -3.80 2.79
N LYS A 33 3.73 -3.17 1.64
CA LYS A 33 2.38 -3.05 1.08
C LYS A 33 1.78 -4.41 0.76
N LEU A 34 2.57 -5.31 0.19
CA LEU A 34 2.16 -6.66 -0.14
C LEU A 34 1.83 -7.45 1.14
N GLU A 35 2.68 -7.39 2.15
CA GLU A 35 2.47 -8.06 3.43
C GLU A 35 1.21 -7.56 4.14
N LEU A 36 1.03 -6.24 4.20
CA LEU A 36 -0.16 -5.62 4.80
C LEU A 36 -1.44 -5.98 4.04
N SER A 37 -1.38 -6.00 2.71
CA SER A 37 -2.52 -6.43 1.87
C SER A 37 -2.89 -7.89 2.12
N ASN A 38 -1.89 -8.78 2.21
CA ASN A 38 -2.10 -10.18 2.54
C ASN A 38 -2.70 -10.35 3.95
N ALA A 39 -2.23 -9.59 4.94
CA ALA A 39 -2.81 -9.59 6.29
C ALA A 39 -4.27 -9.11 6.29
N GLN A 40 -4.58 -8.02 5.55
CA GLN A 40 -5.94 -7.51 5.41
C GLN A 40 -6.87 -8.56 4.79
N ASN A 41 -6.44 -9.28 3.76
CA ASN A 41 -7.22 -10.34 3.14
C ASN A 41 -7.52 -11.47 4.13
N LYS A 42 -6.53 -11.90 4.93
CA LYS A 42 -6.74 -12.87 6.01
C LYS A 42 -7.74 -12.38 7.06
N PHE A 43 -7.72 -11.09 7.42
CA PHE A 43 -8.71 -10.53 8.33
C PHE A 43 -10.12 -10.53 7.73
N ARG A 44 -10.26 -10.26 6.43
CA ARG A 44 -11.55 -10.35 5.72
C ARG A 44 -12.06 -11.79 5.69
N GLU A 45 -11.20 -12.75 5.37
CA GLU A 45 -11.53 -14.18 5.41
C GLU A 45 -11.98 -14.62 6.81
N ALA A 46 -11.22 -14.25 7.85
CA ALA A 46 -11.59 -14.54 9.24
C ALA A 46 -12.92 -13.89 9.63
N LEU A 47 -13.17 -12.64 9.24
CA LEU A 47 -14.43 -11.96 9.52
C LEU A 47 -15.60 -12.68 8.83
N ARG A 48 -15.44 -13.12 7.58
CA ARG A 48 -16.44 -13.88 6.85
C ARG A 48 -16.72 -15.23 7.50
N ALA A 49 -15.69 -15.93 7.98
CA ALA A 49 -15.85 -17.18 8.71
C ALA A 49 -16.65 -16.98 10.01
N LEU A 50 -16.36 -15.91 10.77
CA LEU A 50 -17.11 -15.58 11.99
C LEU A 50 -18.53 -15.08 11.74
N GLU A 51 -18.80 -14.48 10.57
CA GLU A 51 -20.16 -14.09 10.18
C GLU A 51 -21.03 -15.30 9.81
N GLN A 52 -20.41 -16.41 9.39
CA GLN A 52 -21.10 -17.65 9.04
C GLN A 52 -21.22 -18.64 10.21
N SER A 53 -20.48 -18.43 11.30
CA SER A 53 -20.55 -19.31 12.47
C SER A 53 -21.66 -18.88 13.44
N ASP A 54 -22.36 -19.86 14.00
CA ASP A 54 -23.34 -19.68 15.07
C ASP A 54 -22.71 -19.73 16.48
N ASP A 55 -21.37 -19.77 16.54
CA ASP A 55 -20.63 -19.89 17.79
C ASP A 55 -20.74 -18.62 18.64
N ARG A 56 -21.11 -18.78 19.91
CA ARG A 56 -21.18 -17.65 20.87
C ARG A 56 -19.80 -17.07 21.19
N ASN A 57 -18.79 -17.93 21.25
CA ASN A 57 -17.42 -17.57 21.62
C ASN A 57 -16.44 -18.07 20.56
N SER A 58 -15.43 -17.26 20.27
CA SER A 58 -14.37 -17.56 19.30
C SER A 58 -13.00 -17.39 19.93
N TRP A 59 -12.00 -18.10 19.40
CA TRP A 59 -10.62 -18.02 19.85
C TRP A 59 -9.82 -17.07 18.96
N ILE A 60 -9.15 -16.09 19.56
CA ILE A 60 -8.21 -15.21 18.88
C ILE A 60 -6.79 -15.63 19.25
N LYS A 61 -5.92 -15.76 18.26
CA LYS A 61 -4.48 -15.98 18.46
C LYS A 61 -3.76 -14.64 18.67
N LEU A 62 -3.07 -14.49 19.79
CA LEU A 62 -2.23 -13.34 20.14
C LEU A 62 -0.80 -13.84 20.39
N GLY A 63 0.06 -13.73 19.38
CA GLY A 63 1.41 -14.30 19.43
C GLY A 63 1.37 -15.82 19.57
N SER A 64 1.85 -16.34 20.71
CA SER A 64 1.80 -17.77 21.06
C SER A 64 0.56 -18.17 21.86
N LEU A 65 -0.27 -17.21 22.28
CA LEU A 65 -1.42 -17.44 23.15
C LEU A 65 -2.73 -17.48 22.35
N TYR A 66 -3.72 -18.20 22.89
CA TYR A 66 -5.09 -18.17 22.41
C TYR A 66 -6.00 -17.61 23.50
N VAL A 67 -6.81 -16.62 23.15
CA VAL A 67 -7.75 -15.96 24.07
C VAL A 67 -9.15 -16.16 23.55
N GLN A 68 -10.01 -16.74 24.38
CA GLN A 68 -11.43 -16.87 24.07
C GLN A 68 -12.14 -15.55 24.33
N ARG A 69 -12.95 -15.11 23.36
CA ARG A 69 -13.79 -13.91 23.47
C ARG A 69 -15.15 -14.16 22.83
N PRO A 70 -16.19 -13.39 23.21
CA PRO A 70 -17.46 -13.41 22.50
C PRO A 70 -17.26 -13.12 21.02
N THR A 71 -17.94 -13.85 20.15
CA THR A 71 -17.77 -13.76 18.69
C THR A 71 -18.05 -12.34 18.16
N GLU A 72 -19.01 -11.63 18.75
CA GLU A 72 -19.27 -10.23 18.39
C GLU A 72 -18.10 -9.29 18.73
N GLU A 73 -17.41 -9.50 19.86
CA GLU A 73 -16.21 -8.74 20.20
C GLU A 73 -15.10 -9.02 19.16
N CYS A 74 -14.90 -10.29 18.79
CA CYS A 74 -13.95 -10.68 17.75
C CYS A 74 -14.24 -10.01 16.40
N LYS A 75 -15.51 -9.96 15.97
CA LYS A 75 -15.93 -9.28 14.73
C LYS A 75 -15.59 -7.78 14.78
N THR A 76 -15.81 -7.12 15.92
CA THR A 76 -15.48 -5.68 16.05
C THR A 76 -13.98 -5.42 15.99
N ILE A 77 -13.16 -6.30 16.58
CA ILE A 77 -11.71 -6.23 16.50
C ILE A 77 -11.26 -6.37 15.05
N LEU A 78 -11.73 -7.40 14.35
CA LEU A 78 -11.39 -7.62 12.93
C LEU A 78 -11.79 -6.44 12.04
N ARG A 79 -13.00 -5.89 12.20
CA ARG A 79 -13.45 -4.70 11.44
C ARG A 79 -12.52 -3.51 11.66
N ARG A 80 -12.09 -3.28 12.91
CA ARG A 80 -11.14 -2.22 13.25
C ARG A 80 -9.78 -2.45 12.58
N GLU A 81 -9.25 -3.67 12.63
CA GLU A 81 -7.96 -3.98 12.01
C GLU A 81 -8.02 -3.90 10.48
N ILE A 82 -9.14 -4.30 9.85
CA ILE A 82 -9.34 -4.12 8.40
C ILE A 82 -9.30 -2.64 8.02
N ASN A 83 -9.98 -1.77 8.76
CA ASN A 83 -10.01 -0.33 8.50
C ASN A 83 -8.63 0.30 8.69
N LYS A 84 -7.92 -0.04 9.78
CA LYS A 84 -6.55 0.44 10.01
C LYS A 84 -5.61 0.02 8.87
N ALA A 85 -5.72 -1.23 8.40
CA ALA A 85 -4.93 -1.71 7.29
C ALA A 85 -5.27 -0.97 5.99
N GLU A 86 -6.55 -0.59 5.78
CA GLU A 86 -6.97 0.20 4.62
C GLU A 86 -6.36 1.61 4.62
N ASP A 87 -6.39 2.29 5.76
CA ASP A 87 -5.77 3.60 5.92
C ASP A 87 -4.25 3.53 5.69
N ALA A 88 -3.57 2.56 6.32
CA ALA A 88 -2.13 2.37 6.15
C ALA A 88 -1.75 2.00 4.71
N LEU A 89 -2.54 1.17 4.01
CA LEU A 89 -2.31 0.86 2.59
C LEU A 89 -2.41 2.10 1.70
N LYS A 90 -3.32 3.02 2.02
CA LYS A 90 -3.47 4.27 1.30
C LYS A 90 -2.28 5.19 1.53
N ASP A 91 -1.83 5.34 2.77
CA ASP A 91 -0.68 6.15 3.11
C ASP A 91 0.59 5.62 2.43
N LEU A 92 0.81 4.30 2.50
CA LEU A 92 1.93 3.62 1.85
C LEU A 92 1.91 3.77 0.32
N HIS A 93 0.72 3.78 -0.28
CA HIS A 93 0.57 4.04 -1.71
C HIS A 93 0.98 5.47 -2.09
N GLU A 94 0.60 6.47 -1.30
CA GLU A 94 1.03 7.86 -1.51
C GLU A 94 2.53 8.04 -1.27
N GLU A 95 3.11 7.34 -0.29
CA GLU A 95 4.55 7.38 -0.04
C GLU A 95 5.34 6.77 -1.20
N ILE A 96 4.95 5.56 -1.66
CA ILE A 96 5.55 4.92 -2.84
C ILE A 96 5.46 5.87 -4.04
N ARG A 97 4.31 6.53 -4.25
CA ARG A 97 4.15 7.49 -5.34
C ARG A 97 5.13 8.65 -5.23
N SER A 98 5.27 9.24 -4.05
CA SER A 98 6.20 10.34 -3.81
C SER A 98 7.65 9.94 -4.11
N LYS A 99 8.07 8.76 -3.62
CA LYS A 99 9.42 8.25 -3.86
C LYS A 99 9.68 7.89 -5.33
N VAL A 100 8.69 7.32 -6.04
CA VAL A 100 8.80 7.05 -7.49
C VAL A 100 8.97 8.35 -8.28
N HIS A 101 8.23 9.41 -7.93
CA HIS A 101 8.43 10.71 -8.55
C HIS A 101 9.85 11.26 -8.29
N LYS A 102 10.34 11.15 -7.05
CA LYS A 102 11.71 11.53 -6.70
C LYS A 102 12.74 10.76 -7.51
N LEU A 103 12.57 9.44 -7.68
CA LEU A 103 13.47 8.61 -8.48
C LEU A 103 13.51 9.10 -9.93
N ARG A 104 12.35 9.37 -10.54
CA ARG A 104 12.29 9.92 -11.90
C ARG A 104 12.91 11.29 -12.05
N ASP A 105 12.72 12.17 -11.08
CA ASP A 105 13.35 13.49 -11.05
C ASP A 105 14.90 13.35 -11.00
N LEU A 106 15.42 12.36 -10.26
CA LEU A 106 16.86 12.03 -10.21
C LEU A 106 17.38 11.42 -11.53
N GLU A 107 16.59 10.61 -12.20
CA GLU A 107 16.93 9.98 -13.48
C GLU A 107 16.72 10.91 -14.69
N HIS A 108 16.20 12.13 -14.46
CA HIS A 108 15.79 13.08 -15.49
C HIS A 108 14.76 12.48 -16.47
N GLU A 109 13.96 11.53 -15.99
CA GLU A 109 12.87 10.92 -16.74
C GLU A 109 11.56 11.71 -16.58
N PRO A 110 10.69 11.73 -17.62
CA PRO A 110 9.36 12.29 -17.46
C PRO A 110 8.55 11.52 -16.43
N ARG A 111 7.67 12.21 -15.70
CA ARG A 111 6.75 11.57 -14.75
C ARG A 111 5.84 10.57 -15.46
N LEU A 112 5.45 9.52 -14.74
CA LEU A 112 4.56 8.49 -15.27
C LEU A 112 3.17 9.07 -15.57
N GLU A 113 2.77 9.03 -16.84
CA GLU A 113 1.40 9.31 -17.25
C GLU A 113 0.46 8.25 -16.66
N GLY A 114 -0.74 8.68 -16.24
CA GLY A 114 -1.75 7.76 -15.70
C GLY A 114 -1.53 7.32 -14.23
N PHE A 115 -0.34 7.54 -13.65
CA PHE A 115 -0.03 7.11 -12.27
C PHE A 115 -0.79 7.90 -11.17
N THR A 116 -1.29 9.08 -11.54
CA THR A 116 -2.09 9.96 -10.68
C THR A 116 -3.59 9.84 -10.95
N LEU A 117 -4.03 8.87 -11.77
CA LEU A 117 -5.45 8.67 -12.00
C LEU A 117 -6.14 8.24 -10.70
N LYS A 118 -7.28 8.86 -10.44
CA LYS A 118 -8.19 8.43 -9.38
C LYS A 118 -9.23 7.50 -9.99
N PRO A 119 -9.64 6.44 -9.28
CA PRO A 119 -10.76 5.63 -9.71
C PRO A 119 -12.02 6.52 -9.83
N ILE A 120 -12.81 6.26 -10.87
CA ILE A 120 -14.10 6.92 -11.07
C ILE A 120 -14.99 6.62 -9.87
N SER A 121 -15.55 7.66 -9.26
CA SER A 121 -16.49 7.52 -8.16
C SER A 121 -17.84 6.96 -8.65
N VAL A 122 -18.60 6.37 -7.75
CA VAL A 122 -19.95 5.84 -8.07
C VAL A 122 -20.87 6.94 -8.61
N ALA A 123 -20.72 8.17 -8.12
CA ALA A 123 -21.48 9.32 -8.61
C ALA A 123 -21.09 9.69 -10.04
N GLU A 124 -19.80 9.74 -10.35
CA GLU A 124 -19.28 9.99 -11.70
C GLU A 124 -19.68 8.88 -12.67
N ALA A 125 -19.59 7.61 -12.27
CA ALA A 125 -20.03 6.48 -13.07
C ALA A 125 -21.54 6.55 -13.40
N LYS A 126 -22.38 6.90 -12.42
CA LYS A 126 -23.82 7.11 -12.63
C LYS A 126 -24.11 8.30 -13.55
N ALA A 127 -23.37 9.40 -13.40
CA ALA A 127 -23.50 10.57 -14.27
C ALA A 127 -23.11 10.24 -15.71
N LEU A 128 -22.02 9.49 -15.92
CA LEU A 128 -21.60 9.00 -17.23
C LEU A 128 -22.66 8.08 -17.86
N HIS A 129 -23.22 7.14 -17.10
CA HIS A 129 -24.29 6.28 -17.59
C HIS A 129 -25.54 7.08 -17.99
N LYS A 130 -25.93 8.08 -17.21
CA LYS A 130 -27.08 8.95 -17.55
C LYS A 130 -26.81 9.82 -18.78
N GLY A 131 -25.59 10.32 -18.95
CA GLY A 131 -25.21 11.21 -20.04
C GLY A 131 -24.91 10.50 -21.37
N PHE A 132 -24.36 9.29 -21.33
CA PHE A 132 -23.86 8.56 -22.51
C PHE A 132 -24.50 7.18 -22.72
N GLY A 133 -25.22 6.65 -21.73
CA GLY A 133 -25.83 5.31 -21.76
C GLY A 133 -27.28 5.26 -22.27
N SER A 134 -27.79 6.35 -22.85
CA SER A 134 -29.10 6.36 -23.52
C SER A 134 -28.96 5.95 -24.98
N TYR A 135 -28.87 4.64 -25.24
CA TYR A 135 -29.27 3.98 -26.48
C TYR A 135 -29.90 2.62 -26.15
#